data_AF-A0A7J0ASF7-F1
#
_entry.id   AF-A0A7J0ASF7-F1
#
_cell.length_a   1.000
_cell.length_b   1.000
_cell.length_c   1.000
_cell.angle_alpha   90.00
_cell.angle_beta   90.00
_cell.angle_gamma   90.00
#
_symmetry.space_group_name_H-M   'P 1'
#
loop_
_entity.id
_entity.type
_entity.pdbx_description
1 polymer ?
#
loop_
_entity_poly.entity_id
_entity_poly.type
_entity_poly.pdbx_seq_one_letter_code
_entity_poly.pdbx_strand_id
1 'polypeptide(L)'
;MHNRYIDCFGKEGSVLRNQYHSQEYYYPLWMSESYTIRGTLIPGTMSNSGHAPYQWGYVDNVGNDSFEEPYSNGTAQKNGFKISNAMYPDGTPIMLDYIDFVKVQCAVQEYHVSFGEVSTEVFSIEDRNSLKNK
;
A
#
# COMPACT_ATOMS: atom_id res chain seq x y z
N MET A 1 6.59 14.03 20.03
CA MET A 1 7.26 15.02 19.15
C MET A 1 6.87 14.65 17.73
N HIS A 2 6.32 15.60 16.95
CA HIS A 2 5.72 15.34 15.64
C HIS A 2 6.62 15.91 14.53
N ASN A 3 6.97 15.13 13.52
CA ASN A 3 7.66 15.63 12.33
C ASN A 3 6.61 16.09 11.31
N ARG A 4 6.68 17.32 10.81
CA ARG A 4 5.73 17.81 9.80
C ARG A 4 5.99 17.15 8.44
N TYR A 5 4.92 16.90 7.68
CA TYR A 5 5.01 16.58 6.24
C TYR A 5 4.02 17.44 5.45
N ILE A 6 4.27 17.57 4.14
CA ILE A 6 3.34 18.06 3.13
C ILE A 6 3.34 17.06 1.97
N ASP A 7 2.16 16.68 1.48
CA ASP A 7 2.04 15.74 0.38
C ASP A 7 1.99 16.42 -1.00
N CYS A 8 1.91 15.61 -2.07
CA CYS A 8 1.85 16.11 -3.44
C CYS A 8 0.54 16.82 -3.80
N PHE A 9 -0.48 16.78 -2.93
CA PHE A 9 -1.74 17.50 -3.06
C PHE A 9 -1.78 18.76 -2.17
N GLY A 10 -0.68 19.08 -1.49
CA GLY A 10 -0.57 20.22 -0.57
C GLY A 10 -1.21 19.99 0.79
N LYS A 11 -1.63 18.76 1.12
CA LYS A 11 -2.13 18.43 2.45
C LYS A 11 -0.96 18.36 3.41
N GLU A 12 -1.09 19.06 4.52
CA GLU A 12 -0.13 19.02 5.60
C GLU A 12 -0.54 18.03 6.69
N GLY A 13 0.45 17.47 7.36
CA GLY A 13 0.23 16.60 8.49
C GLY A 13 1.47 16.40 9.33
N SER A 14 1.43 15.38 10.16
CA SER A 14 2.61 14.99 10.92
C SER A 14 2.81 13.49 10.97
N VAL A 15 4.09 13.10 11.01
CA VAL A 15 4.54 11.74 11.28
C VAL A 15 4.91 11.67 12.76
N LEU A 16 4.28 10.74 13.46
CA LEU A 16 4.57 10.46 14.86
C LEU A 16 5.95 9.84 15.01
N ARG A 17 6.69 10.31 16.02
CA ARG A 17 7.91 9.63 16.47
C ARG A 17 7.57 8.61 17.53
N ASN A 18 8.27 7.48 17.50
CA ASN A 18 8.18 6.50 18.58
C ASN A 18 8.60 7.15 19.91
N GLN A 19 7.68 7.23 20.87
CA GLN A 19 7.92 7.87 22.16
C GLN A 19 8.75 7.01 23.14
N TYR A 20 8.82 5.70 22.91
CA TYR A 20 9.57 4.76 23.74
C TYR A 20 11.06 4.71 23.39
N HIS A 21 11.43 5.24 22.22
CA HIS A 21 12.80 5.32 21.74
C HIS A 21 13.16 6.77 21.41
N SER A 22 13.43 7.55 22.46
CA SER A 22 13.75 8.98 22.38
C SER A 22 15.24 9.28 22.21
N GLN A 23 16.09 8.25 22.19
CA GLN A 23 17.52 8.42 22.05
C GLN A 23 17.87 9.00 20.67
N GLU A 24 18.90 9.86 20.61
CA GLU A 24 19.34 10.50 19.36
C GLU A 24 19.72 9.50 18.27
N TYR A 25 20.06 8.27 18.66
CA TYR A 25 20.39 7.18 17.74
C TYR A 25 19.17 6.42 17.18
N TYR A 26 17.96 6.82 17.52
CA TYR A 26 16.76 6.24 16.92
C TYR A 26 16.34 7.03 15.67
N TYR A 27 15.64 6.37 14.75
CA TYR A 27 15.22 6.98 13.48
C TYR A 27 14.62 8.39 13.69
N PRO A 28 15.06 9.42 12.94
CA PRO A 28 15.87 9.33 11.72
C PRO A 28 17.32 9.81 11.89
N LEU A 29 18.22 8.91 12.31
CA LEU A 29 19.64 9.19 12.51
C LEU A 29 20.43 9.65 11.27
N TRP A 30 20.05 9.12 10.10
CA TRP A 30 20.83 9.22 8.85
C TRP A 30 20.16 10.12 7.81
N MET A 31 19.14 10.88 8.20
CA MET A 31 18.46 11.77 7.27
C MET A 31 18.86 13.23 7.50
N SER A 32 18.88 13.98 6.41
CA SER A 32 18.91 15.43 6.44
C SER A 32 17.72 15.99 7.24
N GLU A 33 17.77 17.28 7.57
CA GLU A 33 16.68 17.98 8.29
C GLU A 33 15.30 17.80 7.62
N SER A 34 15.29 17.56 6.31
CA SER A 34 14.11 17.15 5.54
C SER A 34 14.50 16.27 4.36
N TYR A 35 13.55 15.50 3.83
CA TYR A 35 13.70 14.67 2.64
C TYR A 35 12.37 14.52 1.91
N THR A 36 12.39 14.07 0.65
CA THR A 36 11.18 13.86 -0.16
C THR A 36 11.10 12.40 -0.61
N ILE A 37 10.00 11.74 -0.27
CA ILE A 37 9.65 10.42 -0.81
C ILE A 37 8.85 10.63 -2.10
N ARG A 38 9.17 9.86 -3.14
CA ARG A 38 8.45 9.87 -4.42
C ARG A 38 7.76 8.53 -4.65
N GLY A 39 6.55 8.59 -5.19
CA GLY A 39 5.74 7.42 -5.49
C GLY A 39 4.28 7.82 -5.67
N THR A 40 3.42 6.81 -5.75
CA THR A 40 1.97 6.99 -5.73
C THR A 40 1.53 7.21 -4.29
N LEU A 41 0.68 8.22 -4.07
CA LEU A 41 -0.05 8.43 -2.82
C LEU A 41 -1.53 8.21 -3.08
N ILE A 42 -2.14 7.30 -2.32
CA ILE A 42 -3.59 7.04 -2.37
C ILE A 42 -4.25 7.53 -1.07
N PRO A 43 -5.55 7.87 -1.11
CA PRO A 43 -6.27 8.33 0.09
C PRO A 43 -6.32 7.24 1.16
N GLY A 44 -5.97 7.59 2.41
CA GLY A 44 -6.18 6.70 3.55
C GLY A 44 -7.67 6.40 3.79
N THR A 45 -7.97 5.19 4.26
CA THR A 45 -9.33 4.68 4.48
C THR A 45 -9.53 4.08 5.88
N MET A 46 -8.54 4.21 6.77
CA MET A 46 -8.58 3.58 8.09
C MET A 46 -9.68 4.18 8.97
N SER A 47 -10.39 3.32 9.68
CA SER A 47 -11.42 3.68 10.65
C SER A 47 -11.36 2.77 11.87
N ASN A 48 -12.18 3.04 12.89
CA ASN A 48 -12.34 2.13 14.04
C ASN A 48 -12.82 0.72 13.64
N SER A 49 -13.42 0.57 12.45
CA SER A 49 -13.89 -0.70 11.90
C SER A 49 -12.86 -1.36 10.97
N GLY A 50 -11.65 -0.80 10.87
CA GLY A 50 -10.61 -1.21 9.92
C GLY A 50 -10.62 -0.38 8.63
N HIS A 51 -9.93 -0.89 7.62
CA HIS A 51 -9.78 -0.25 6.31
C HIS A 51 -10.99 -0.51 5.41
N ALA A 52 -11.54 0.56 4.81
CA ALA A 52 -12.42 0.39 3.66
C ALA A 52 -11.59 0.00 2.43
N PRO A 53 -12.04 -0.97 1.61
CA PRO A 53 -11.29 -1.41 0.45
C PRO A 53 -11.31 -0.36 -0.67
N TYR A 54 -10.23 -0.33 -1.44
CA TYR A 54 -10.17 0.33 -2.74
C TYR A 54 -10.90 -0.51 -3.80
N GLN A 55 -11.13 0.07 -4.98
CA GLN A 55 -11.94 -0.57 -6.01
C GLN A 55 -11.36 -1.90 -6.51
N TRP A 56 -10.15 -1.89 -7.08
CA TRP A 56 -9.46 -3.06 -7.62
C TRP A 56 -7.98 -2.76 -7.89
N GLY A 57 -7.17 -3.81 -8.02
CA GLY A 57 -5.77 -3.74 -8.46
C GLY A 57 -4.77 -3.43 -7.34
N TYR A 58 -5.23 -3.38 -6.09
CA TYR A 58 -4.38 -3.14 -4.92
C TYR A 58 -4.11 -4.46 -4.21
N VAL A 59 -2.85 -4.70 -3.85
CA VAL A 59 -2.49 -5.79 -2.94
C VAL A 59 -3.06 -5.49 -1.56
N ASP A 60 -3.31 -6.53 -0.75
CA ASP A 60 -3.80 -6.38 0.62
C ASP A 60 -5.13 -5.58 0.75
N ASN A 61 -5.93 -5.61 -0.31
CA ASN A 61 -7.22 -4.95 -0.44
C ASN A 61 -8.38 -5.96 -0.37
N VAL A 62 -9.32 -5.86 0.55
CA VAL A 62 -10.50 -6.77 0.57
C VAL A 62 -11.61 -6.21 -0.33
N GLY A 63 -11.31 -6.04 -1.63
CA GLY A 63 -12.18 -5.42 -2.62
C GLY A 63 -12.94 -6.41 -3.51
N ASN A 64 -13.55 -5.89 -4.58
CA ASN A 64 -14.26 -6.70 -5.58
C ASN A 64 -13.33 -7.61 -6.40
N ASP A 65 -12.02 -7.42 -6.26
CA ASP A 65 -10.96 -8.19 -6.87
C ASP A 65 -10.40 -9.30 -5.97
N SER A 66 -10.97 -9.47 -4.77
CA SER A 66 -10.76 -10.65 -3.93
C SER A 66 -11.51 -11.85 -4.50
N PHE A 67 -10.84 -12.98 -4.68
CA PHE A 67 -11.44 -14.18 -5.29
C PHE A 67 -11.46 -15.41 -4.37
N GLU A 68 -10.98 -15.27 -3.13
CA GLU A 68 -11.17 -16.24 -2.06
C GLU A 68 -11.86 -15.55 -0.87
N GLU A 69 -12.66 -16.30 -0.12
CA GLU A 69 -13.34 -15.78 1.06
C GLU A 69 -12.28 -15.35 2.10
N PRO A 70 -12.40 -14.16 2.70
CA PRO A 70 -11.47 -13.71 3.72
C PRO A 70 -11.55 -14.64 4.93
N TYR A 71 -10.49 -15.40 5.18
CA TYR A 71 -10.35 -16.15 6.41
C TYR A 71 -9.82 -15.24 7.52
N SER A 72 -10.46 -15.30 8.70
CA SER A 72 -10.09 -14.52 9.89
C SER A 72 -8.68 -14.77 10.42
N ASN A 73 -7.95 -15.76 9.89
CA ASN A 73 -6.58 -16.10 10.26
C ASN A 73 -5.53 -15.68 9.20
N GLY A 74 -5.92 -14.94 8.16
CA GLY A 74 -5.00 -14.41 7.14
C GLY A 74 -4.48 -15.43 6.12
N THR A 75 -5.01 -16.66 6.09
CA THR A 75 -4.45 -17.75 5.26
C THR A 75 -5.00 -17.84 3.83
N ALA A 76 -6.04 -17.07 3.48
CA ALA A 76 -6.76 -17.24 2.21
C ALA A 76 -7.09 -15.94 1.47
N GLN A 77 -6.68 -14.77 1.97
CA GLN A 77 -6.96 -13.53 1.23
C GLN A 77 -6.08 -13.47 -0.02
N LYS A 78 -6.71 -13.42 -1.19
CA LYS A 78 -6.02 -13.28 -2.47
C LYS A 78 -6.75 -12.29 -3.35
N ASN A 79 -6.00 -11.31 -3.81
CA ASN A 79 -6.47 -10.30 -4.74
C ASN A 79 -5.83 -10.49 -6.10
N GLY A 80 -6.62 -10.25 -7.13
CA GLY A 80 -6.19 -10.46 -8.50
C GLY A 80 -6.28 -9.18 -9.30
N PHE A 81 -5.31 -8.99 -10.18
CA PHE A 81 -5.45 -8.01 -11.25
C PHE A 81 -5.23 -8.71 -12.59
N LYS A 82 -5.81 -8.13 -13.64
CA LYS A 82 -5.58 -8.57 -15.00
C LYS A 82 -4.52 -7.68 -15.63
N ILE A 83 -3.49 -8.28 -16.23
CA ILE A 83 -2.50 -7.53 -17.00
C ILE A 83 -3.14 -6.75 -18.17
N SER A 84 -4.29 -7.24 -18.68
CA SER A 84 -5.09 -6.54 -19.69
C SER A 84 -5.72 -5.23 -19.20
N ASN A 85 -5.71 -4.94 -17.89
CA ASN A 85 -6.16 -3.66 -17.34
C ASN A 85 -5.03 -2.61 -17.32
N ALA A 86 -3.85 -2.93 -17.85
CA ALA A 86 -2.74 -1.97 -17.92
C ALA A 86 -3.14 -0.75 -18.76
N MET A 87 -2.71 0.43 -18.29
CA MET A 87 -2.97 1.72 -18.93
C MET A 87 -1.71 2.57 -18.91
N TYR A 88 -1.56 3.42 -19.91
CA TYR A 88 -0.61 4.54 -19.89
C TYR A 88 -1.01 5.57 -18.81
N PRO A 89 -0.10 6.50 -18.44
CA PRO A 89 -0.41 7.55 -17.47
C PRO A 89 -1.59 8.45 -17.84
N ASP A 90 -1.94 8.54 -19.12
CA ASP A 90 -3.09 9.29 -19.62
C ASP A 90 -4.42 8.51 -19.56
N GLY A 91 -4.39 7.27 -19.06
CA GLY A 91 -5.55 6.38 -18.95
C GLY A 91 -5.85 5.59 -20.21
N THR A 92 -5.06 5.72 -21.28
CA THR A 92 -5.26 4.90 -22.48
C THR A 92 -4.83 3.45 -22.23
N PRO A 93 -5.62 2.44 -22.64
CA PRO A 93 -5.25 1.03 -22.45
C PRO A 93 -3.96 0.65 -23.20
N ILE A 94 -3.16 -0.23 -22.61
CA ILE A 94 -1.99 -0.85 -23.26
C ILE A 94 -2.07 -2.38 -23.15
N MET A 95 -1.71 -3.08 -24.22
CA MET A 95 -1.54 -4.54 -24.17
C MET A 95 -0.09 -4.87 -23.80
N LEU A 96 0.06 -5.64 -22.72
CA LEU A 96 1.34 -6.18 -22.27
C LEU A 96 1.32 -7.70 -22.46
N ASP A 97 2.41 -8.27 -22.93
CA ASP A 97 2.53 -9.72 -23.13
C ASP A 97 2.85 -10.45 -21.81
N TYR A 98 3.64 -9.84 -20.92
CA TYR A 98 4.10 -10.43 -19.67
C TYR A 98 4.53 -9.36 -18.63
N ILE A 99 4.78 -9.81 -17.40
CA ILE A 99 5.34 -9.01 -16.31
C ILE A 99 6.71 -9.59 -15.94
N ASP A 100 7.78 -8.82 -16.10
CA ASP A 100 9.12 -9.24 -15.67
C ASP A 100 9.33 -9.10 -14.16
N PHE A 101 8.82 -8.00 -13.58
CA PHE A 101 9.08 -7.63 -12.20
C PHE A 101 7.83 -7.09 -11.55
N VAL A 102 7.62 -7.47 -10.28
CA VAL A 102 6.60 -6.88 -9.43
C VAL A 102 7.28 -6.10 -8.31
N LYS A 103 6.89 -4.84 -8.16
CA LYS A 103 7.27 -4.00 -7.02
C LYS A 103 6.03 -3.75 -6.17
N VAL A 104 6.12 -4.13 -4.91
CA VAL A 104 5.11 -3.77 -3.89
C VAL A 104 5.63 -2.57 -3.11
N GLN A 105 4.79 -1.55 -2.94
CA GLN A 105 5.11 -0.37 -2.15
C GLN A 105 3.84 0.09 -1.43
N CYS A 106 3.93 0.36 -0.13
CA CYS A 106 2.85 1.02 0.60
C CYS A 106 2.65 2.43 0.02
N ALA A 107 1.42 2.72 -0.41
CA ALA A 107 1.04 3.98 -1.05
C ALA A 107 0.21 4.88 -0.12
N VAL A 108 0.02 4.48 1.14
CA VAL A 108 -0.79 5.20 2.13
C VAL A 108 0.14 5.90 3.13
N GLN A 109 -0.14 7.17 3.42
CA GLN A 109 0.50 7.92 4.50
C GLN A 109 -0.55 8.27 5.56
N GLU A 110 -0.86 7.32 6.42
CA GLU A 110 -1.93 7.45 7.42
C GLU A 110 -1.47 6.97 8.80
N TYR A 111 -2.06 7.56 9.84
CA TYR A 111 -1.93 7.15 11.22
C TYR A 111 -3.32 7.05 11.83
N HIS A 112 -3.59 5.97 12.57
CA HIS A 112 -4.83 5.82 13.32
C HIS A 112 -4.53 5.54 14.79
N VAL A 113 -5.25 6.22 15.69
CA VAL A 113 -4.92 6.25 17.13
C VAL A 113 -4.92 4.87 17.78
N SER A 114 -5.81 3.98 17.32
CA SER A 114 -6.00 2.64 17.87
C SER A 114 -4.98 1.61 17.36
N PHE A 115 -4.42 1.84 16.17
CA PHE A 115 -3.58 0.87 15.47
C PHE A 115 -2.12 1.31 15.37
N GLY A 116 -1.86 2.62 15.45
CA GLY A 116 -0.52 3.20 15.49
C GLY A 116 0.15 3.34 14.12
N GLU A 117 -0.23 2.53 13.14
CA GLU A 117 0.31 2.56 11.77
C GLU A 117 -0.73 2.09 10.75
N VAL A 118 -0.38 2.26 9.46
CA VAL A 118 -0.98 1.51 8.35
C VAL A 118 0.14 0.83 7.57
N SER A 119 -0.07 -0.46 7.29
CA SER A 119 0.90 -1.40 6.74
C SER A 119 0.40 -1.94 5.40
N THR A 120 1.26 -2.70 4.71
CA THR A 120 0.87 -3.43 3.49
C THR A 120 1.51 -4.79 3.56
N GLU A 121 0.68 -5.83 3.70
CA GLU A 121 1.10 -7.20 3.91
C GLU A 121 0.97 -8.03 2.63
N VAL A 122 2.07 -8.62 2.18
CA VAL A 122 2.07 -9.55 1.04
C VAL A 122 2.88 -10.79 1.38
N PHE A 123 2.22 -11.96 1.35
CA PHE A 123 2.86 -13.25 1.62
C PHE A 123 3.48 -13.89 0.37
N SER A 124 2.76 -13.87 -0.75
CA SER A 124 3.22 -14.47 -1.99
C SER A 124 2.60 -13.78 -3.20
N ILE A 125 3.28 -13.88 -4.35
CA ILE A 125 2.77 -13.47 -5.66
C ILE A 125 2.79 -14.70 -6.57
N GLU A 126 1.75 -14.86 -7.38
CA GLU A 126 1.55 -16.05 -8.21
C GLU A 126 0.98 -15.68 -9.57
N ASP A 127 1.45 -16.35 -10.62
CA ASP A 127 0.82 -16.29 -11.94
C ASP A 127 -0.33 -17.30 -12.01
N ARG A 128 -1.53 -16.80 -12.32
CA ARG A 128 -2.77 -17.57 -12.45
C ARG A 128 -3.13 -17.89 -13.91
N ASN A 129 -2.43 -17.34 -14.91
CA ASN A 129 -2.64 -17.69 -16.32
C ASN A 129 -2.04 -19.05 -16.66
N SER A 130 -0.90 -19.42 -16.06
CA SER A 130 -0.27 -20.73 -16.22
C SER A 130 -1.08 -21.90 -15.61
N LEU A 131 -2.10 -21.60 -14.80
CA LEU A 131 -2.95 -22.61 -14.13
C LEU A 131 -4.19 -23.01 -14.94
N LYS A 132 -4.48 -22.35 -16.07
CA LYS A 132 -5.63 -22.67 -16.94
C LYS A 132 -5.36 -23.79 -17.96
N ASN A 133 -4.10 -24.22 -18.09
CA ASN A 133 -3.67 -25.24 -19.05
C ASN A 133 -3.18 -26.54 -18.37
N LYS A 134 -3.68 -26.86 -17.18
CA LYS A 134 -3.45 -28.15 -16.50
C LYS A 134 -4.78 -28.82 -16.18
#